data_AF-A0A2V8SSQ2-F1
#
_entry.id   AF-A0A2V8SSQ2-F1
#
_cell.length_a   1.000
_cell.length_b   1.000
_cell.length_c   1.000
_cell.angle_alpha   90.00
_cell.angle_beta   90.00
_cell.angle_gamma   90.00
#
_symmetry.space_group_name_H-M   'P 1'
#
loop_
_entity.id
_entity.type
_entity.pdbx_description
1 polymer ?
#
loop_
_entity_poly.entity_id
_entity_poly.type
_entity_poly.pdbx_seq_one_letter_code
_entity_poly.pdbx_strand_id
1 'polypeptide(L)'
;MEAIAKTKHLKGSPRKARLVIDMIRGQNVSRALAILKFTDKRAADPISKCLSSAIANATYAAEQQNIAIDPDGLWIKTAFVDMGPTKNRRRVRPAPQGRAYREQRHYCHITIQVTSEEQAKSEKELKAEAGRAKRAEAKKAEGGEKKTPTKKAAPKKAKAEEVETPTVAVETTEPNVADAKNVETQTTEALNETKPADEKQQDTNEELERQ
;
A
#
# COMPACT_ATOMS: atom_id res chain seq x y z
N MET A 1 -25.81 3.50 3.82
CA MET A 1 -25.77 2.19 3.13
C MET A 1 -24.61 1.39 3.67
N GLU A 2 -24.79 0.09 3.95
CA GLU A 2 -23.71 -0.78 4.40
C GLU A 2 -23.64 -2.06 3.55
N ALA A 3 -22.43 -2.52 3.24
CA ALA A 3 -22.21 -3.78 2.55
C ALA A 3 -21.03 -4.54 3.15
N ILE A 4 -21.11 -5.87 3.10
CA ILE A 4 -20.10 -6.77 3.67
C ILE A 4 -19.55 -7.68 2.57
N ALA A 5 -18.23 -7.88 2.56
CA ALA A 5 -17.57 -8.92 1.79
C ALA A 5 -16.76 -9.85 2.71
N LYS A 6 -16.75 -11.14 2.38
CA LYS A 6 -16.04 -12.17 3.14
C LYS A 6 -15.25 -13.08 2.21
N THR A 7 -13.94 -13.19 2.45
CA THR A 7 -13.10 -14.19 1.79
C THR A 7 -12.75 -15.29 2.78
N LYS A 8 -13.27 -16.50 2.54
CA LYS A 8 -13.07 -17.67 3.40
C LYS A 8 -11.94 -18.56 2.89
N HIS A 9 -11.38 -19.36 3.80
CA HIS A 9 -10.32 -20.35 3.55
C HIS A 9 -9.08 -19.80 2.84
N LEU A 10 -8.69 -18.56 3.13
CA LEU A 10 -7.45 -18.01 2.61
C LEU A 10 -6.25 -18.70 3.26
N LYS A 11 -5.32 -19.20 2.44
CA LYS A 11 -4.08 -19.81 2.91
C LYS A 11 -3.10 -18.74 3.39
N GLY A 12 -2.89 -18.67 4.70
CA GLY A 12 -2.05 -17.65 5.32
C GLY A 12 -2.22 -17.59 6.83
N SER A 13 -1.25 -16.96 7.52
CA SER A 13 -1.39 -16.68 8.94
C SER A 13 -2.23 -15.40 9.13
N PRO A 14 -3.25 -15.40 10.01
CA PRO A 14 -4.06 -14.21 10.26
C PRO A 14 -3.22 -13.05 10.77
N ARG A 15 -2.13 -13.31 11.50
CA ARG A 15 -1.22 -12.25 11.99
C ARG A 15 -0.61 -11.43 10.86
N LYS A 16 -0.25 -12.08 9.74
CA LYS A 16 0.33 -11.39 8.57
C LYS A 16 -0.71 -10.58 7.81
N ALA A 17 -1.96 -11.07 7.75
CA ALA A 17 -3.06 -10.34 7.13
C ALA A 17 -3.53 -9.15 7.98
N ARG A 18 -3.52 -9.28 9.31
CA ARG A 18 -3.88 -8.19 10.24
C ARG A 18 -3.01 -6.95 10.06
N LEU A 19 -1.70 -7.13 9.86
CA LEU A 19 -0.77 -6.02 9.57
C LEU A 19 -1.23 -5.14 8.40
N VAL A 20 -1.82 -5.75 7.36
CA VAL A 20 -2.32 -5.01 6.19
C VAL A 20 -3.69 -4.41 6.46
N ILE A 21 -4.58 -5.16 7.13
CA ILE A 21 -5.91 -4.69 7.52
C ILE A 21 -5.84 -3.46 8.44
N ASP A 22 -4.87 -3.43 9.35
CA ASP A 22 -4.69 -2.32 10.27
C ASP A 22 -4.32 -1.01 9.55
N MET A 23 -3.70 -1.08 8.36
CA MET A 23 -3.36 0.11 7.56
C MET A 23 -4.58 0.73 6.86
N ILE A 24 -5.58 -0.09 6.51
CA ILE A 24 -6.75 0.36 5.73
C ILE A 24 -7.98 0.63 6.60
N ARG A 25 -7.94 0.28 7.89
CA ARG A 25 -9.07 0.48 8.81
C ARG A 25 -9.36 1.98 8.95
N GLY A 26 -10.62 2.37 8.73
CA GLY A 26 -11.06 3.77 8.83
C GLY A 26 -10.56 4.67 7.70
N GLN A 27 -10.00 4.11 6.63
CA GLN A 27 -9.65 4.88 5.43
C GLN A 27 -10.82 4.91 4.45
N ASN A 28 -10.85 5.96 3.62
CA ASN A 28 -11.67 5.99 2.42
C ASN A 28 -11.23 4.86 1.47
N VAL A 29 -12.19 4.26 0.77
CA VAL A 29 -11.98 3.14 -0.17
C VAL A 29 -10.93 3.45 -1.24
N SER A 30 -10.96 4.63 -1.86
CA SER A 30 -10.01 5.03 -2.91
C SER A 30 -8.57 5.06 -2.38
N ARG A 31 -8.39 5.64 -1.18
CA ARG A 31 -7.09 5.64 -0.49
C ARG A 31 -6.65 4.24 -0.08
N ALA A 32 -7.57 3.40 0.39
CA ALA A 32 -7.27 2.03 0.78
C ALA A 32 -6.80 1.19 -0.41
N LEU A 33 -7.42 1.33 -1.59
CA LEU A 33 -6.98 0.67 -2.81
C LEU A 33 -5.56 1.08 -3.23
N ALA A 34 -5.24 2.37 -3.12
CA ALA A 34 -3.88 2.86 -3.37
C ALA A 34 -2.86 2.26 -2.40
N ILE A 35 -3.15 2.26 -1.09
CA ILE A 35 -2.29 1.65 -0.07
C ILE A 35 -2.05 0.16 -0.38
N LEU A 36 -3.11 -0.58 -0.67
CA LEU A 36 -3.01 -2.02 -0.95
C LEU A 36 -2.19 -2.31 -2.21
N LYS A 37 -2.29 -1.48 -3.26
CA LYS A 37 -1.56 -1.65 -4.51
C LYS A 37 -0.04 -1.53 -4.34
N PHE A 38 0.42 -0.67 -3.44
CA PHE A 38 1.85 -0.41 -3.21
C PHE A 38 2.40 -1.05 -1.94
N THR A 39 1.64 -1.94 -1.29
CA THR A 39 2.09 -2.65 -0.10
C THR A 39 2.86 -3.91 -0.48
N ASP A 40 4.12 -4.03 -0.05
CA ASP A 40 5.01 -5.19 -0.29
C ASP A 40 4.67 -6.44 0.54
N LYS A 41 3.39 -6.68 0.84
CA LYS A 41 2.94 -7.85 1.59
C LYS A 41 2.08 -8.71 0.69
N ARG A 42 2.38 -10.01 0.64
CA ARG A 42 1.55 -11.02 -0.06
C ARG A 42 0.07 -11.04 0.37
N ALA A 43 -0.24 -10.52 1.57
CA ALA A 43 -1.62 -10.42 2.03
C ALA A 43 -2.41 -9.28 1.36
N ALA A 44 -1.75 -8.35 0.66
CA ALA A 44 -2.40 -7.22 0.00
C ALA A 44 -3.31 -7.68 -1.14
N ASP A 45 -2.85 -8.56 -2.03
CA ASP A 45 -3.65 -9.04 -3.18
C ASP A 45 -5.00 -9.68 -2.81
N PRO A 46 -5.10 -10.58 -1.80
CA PRO A 46 -6.40 -11.11 -1.43
C PRO A 46 -7.28 -10.08 -0.73
N ILE A 47 -6.69 -9.11 -0.03
CA ILE A 47 -7.45 -8.03 0.64
C ILE A 47 -7.99 -7.05 -0.40
N SER A 48 -7.21 -6.70 -1.44
CA SER A 48 -7.66 -5.82 -2.51
C SER A 48 -8.84 -6.42 -3.27
N LYS A 49 -8.79 -7.72 -3.59
CA LYS A 49 -9.92 -8.45 -4.19
C LYS A 49 -11.15 -8.46 -3.29
N CYS A 50 -10.96 -8.66 -1.98
CA CYS A 50 -12.07 -8.63 -1.02
C CYS A 50 -12.70 -7.23 -0.93
N LEU A 51 -11.89 -6.18 -0.95
CA LEU A 51 -12.36 -4.79 -0.95
C LEU A 51 -13.11 -4.45 -2.25
N SER A 52 -12.58 -4.82 -3.42
CA SER A 52 -13.28 -4.65 -4.70
C SER A 52 -14.64 -5.35 -4.72
N SER A 53 -14.73 -6.55 -4.12
CA SER A 53 -16.00 -7.25 -3.95
C SER A 53 -16.95 -6.52 -2.99
N ALA A 54 -16.44 -5.87 -1.94
CA ALA A 54 -17.27 -5.08 -1.03
C ALA A 54 -17.88 -3.85 -1.72
N ILE A 55 -17.09 -3.17 -2.57
CA ILE A 55 -17.57 -2.05 -3.40
C ILE A 55 -18.67 -2.52 -4.33
N ALA A 56 -18.45 -3.61 -5.08
CA ALA A 56 -19.44 -4.17 -5.99
C ALA A 56 -20.73 -4.58 -5.26
N ASN A 57 -20.63 -5.15 -4.06
CA ASN A 57 -21.80 -5.47 -3.24
C ASN A 57 -22.55 -4.20 -2.81
N ALA A 58 -21.84 -3.12 -2.51
CA ALA A 58 -22.44 -1.86 -2.12
C ALA A 58 -23.16 -1.18 -3.29
N THR A 59 -22.56 -1.16 -4.49
CA THR A 59 -23.18 -0.60 -5.69
C THR A 59 -24.42 -1.40 -6.08
N TYR A 60 -24.32 -2.74 -6.10
CA TYR A 60 -25.46 -3.60 -6.38
C TYR A 60 -26.61 -3.37 -5.39
N ALA A 61 -26.31 -3.30 -4.09
CA ALA A 61 -27.35 -3.07 -3.09
C ALA A 61 -27.96 -1.66 -3.20
N ALA A 62 -27.19 -0.65 -3.64
CA ALA A 62 -27.68 0.71 -3.86
C ALA A 62 -28.62 0.79 -5.06
N GLU A 63 -28.26 0.13 -6.16
CA GLU A 63 -29.11 -0.02 -7.36
C GLU A 63 -30.46 -0.66 -7.01
N GLN A 64 -30.45 -1.73 -6.21
CA GLN A 64 -31.69 -2.38 -5.78
C GLN A 64 -32.60 -1.49 -4.91
N GLN A 65 -32.02 -0.52 -4.21
CA GLN A 65 -32.77 0.45 -3.40
C GLN A 65 -33.08 1.74 -4.16
N ASN A 66 -32.70 1.84 -5.43
CA ASN A 66 -32.80 3.05 -6.27
C ASN A 66 -32.10 4.28 -5.65
N ILE A 67 -31.00 4.05 -4.93
CA ILE A 67 -30.18 5.11 -4.32
C ILE A 67 -28.91 5.27 -5.16
N ALA A 68 -28.66 6.48 -5.66
CA ALA A 68 -27.41 6.79 -6.33
C ALA A 68 -26.28 6.88 -5.28
N ILE A 69 -25.29 5.99 -5.39
CA ILE A 69 -24.10 5.96 -4.53
C ILE A 69 -22.86 6.08 -5.41
N ASP A 70 -21.98 7.01 -5.04
CA ASP A 70 -20.66 7.13 -5.62
C ASP A 70 -19.69 6.14 -4.94
N PRO A 71 -19.01 5.24 -5.68
CA PRO A 71 -18.04 4.28 -5.13
C PRO A 71 -16.87 4.94 -4.39
N ASP A 72 -16.47 6.16 -4.78
CA ASP A 72 -15.35 6.86 -4.16
C ASP A 72 -15.71 7.50 -2.81
N GLY A 73 -17.00 7.71 -2.56
CA GLY A 73 -17.53 8.20 -1.28
C GLY A 73 -17.59 7.15 -0.18
N LEU A 74 -17.27 5.87 -0.45
CA LEU A 74 -17.35 4.81 0.56
C LEU A 74 -16.16 4.82 1.53
N TRP A 75 -16.47 4.44 2.77
CA TRP A 75 -15.52 4.30 3.86
C TRP A 75 -15.49 2.88 4.41
N ILE A 76 -14.32 2.43 4.84
CA ILE A 76 -14.17 1.12 5.50
C ILE A 76 -14.56 1.26 6.97
N LYS A 77 -15.74 0.76 7.32
CA LYS A 77 -16.29 0.82 8.70
C LYS A 77 -15.59 -0.17 9.63
N THR A 78 -15.60 -1.44 9.25
CA THR A 78 -14.95 -2.51 10.00
C THR A 78 -14.15 -3.40 9.07
N ALA A 79 -12.95 -3.76 9.50
CA ALA A 79 -12.09 -4.69 8.77
C ALA A 79 -11.31 -5.53 9.78
N PHE A 80 -11.50 -6.85 9.71
CA PHE A 80 -10.88 -7.80 10.63
C PHE A 80 -10.59 -9.14 9.95
N VAL A 81 -9.72 -9.91 10.63
CA VAL A 81 -9.27 -11.23 10.15
C VAL A 81 -9.40 -12.25 11.27
N ASP A 82 -10.16 -13.30 10.98
CA ASP A 82 -10.36 -14.43 11.87
C ASP A 82 -9.45 -15.59 11.52
N MET A 83 -9.21 -16.44 12.52
CA MET A 83 -8.51 -17.70 12.34
C MET A 83 -9.44 -18.70 11.64
N GLY A 84 -8.97 -19.29 10.55
CA GLY A 84 -9.65 -20.36 9.85
C GLY A 84 -9.31 -21.75 10.41
N PRO A 85 -9.85 -22.82 9.80
CA PRO A 85 -9.63 -24.18 10.25
C PRO A 85 -8.15 -24.58 10.15
N THR A 86 -7.47 -24.63 11.30
CA THR A 86 -6.04 -25.02 11.41
C THR A 86 -5.88 -26.43 11.97
N LYS A 87 -6.85 -26.91 12.78
CA LYS A 87 -6.72 -28.10 13.63
C LYS A 87 -6.69 -29.43 12.86
N ASN A 88 -7.18 -29.46 11.62
CA ASN A 88 -7.42 -30.72 10.89
C ASN A 88 -6.21 -31.23 10.09
N ARG A 89 -5.06 -30.56 10.16
CA ARG A 89 -3.87 -30.93 9.38
C ARG A 89 -2.73 -31.32 10.33
N ARG A 90 -2.74 -32.57 10.79
CA ARG A 90 -1.63 -33.17 11.57
C ARG A 90 -0.42 -33.37 10.64
N ARG A 91 0.41 -32.34 10.51
CA ARG A 91 1.72 -32.42 9.86
C ARG A 91 2.81 -32.44 10.91
N VAL A 92 3.78 -33.32 10.70
CA VAL A 92 4.91 -33.53 11.60
C VAL A 92 6.17 -33.44 10.78
N ARG A 93 7.16 -32.70 11.28
CA ARG A 93 8.51 -32.65 10.73
C ARG A 93 9.40 -33.55 11.60
N PRO A 94 10.24 -34.42 10.99
CA PRO A 94 11.19 -35.21 11.75
C PRO A 94 12.19 -34.30 12.48
N ALA A 95 12.50 -34.65 13.72
CA ALA A 95 13.46 -33.97 14.57
C ALA A 95 14.46 -34.99 15.17
N PRO A 96 15.66 -34.56 15.59
CA PRO A 96 16.67 -35.48 16.12
C PRO A 96 16.19 -36.26 17.35
N GLN A 97 16.80 -37.42 17.60
CA GLN A 97 16.49 -38.32 18.73
C GLN A 97 15.04 -38.86 18.72
N GLY A 98 14.48 -39.20 17.55
CA GLY A 98 13.12 -39.74 17.44
C GLY A 98 12.01 -38.74 17.81
N ARG A 99 12.33 -37.44 17.90
CA ARG A 99 11.37 -36.39 18.24
C ARG A 99 10.53 -36.01 17.02
N ALA A 100 9.34 -35.46 17.29
CA ALA A 100 8.38 -35.03 16.28
C ALA A 100 7.96 -33.57 16.53
N TYR A 101 8.30 -32.67 15.61
CA TYR A 101 7.83 -31.27 15.67
C TYR A 101 6.55 -31.08 14.89
N ARG A 102 5.57 -30.40 15.47
CA ARG A 102 4.28 -30.13 14.85
C ARG A 102 4.38 -28.92 13.92
N GLU A 103 4.14 -29.11 12.62
CA GLU A 103 4.05 -28.03 11.64
C GLU A 103 2.58 -27.61 11.46
N GLN A 104 2.26 -26.35 11.79
CA GLN A 104 0.90 -25.82 11.62
C GLN A 104 0.84 -24.92 10.38
N ARG A 105 -0.09 -25.23 9.46
CA ARG A 105 -0.44 -24.34 8.36
C ARG A 105 -1.77 -23.68 8.67
N HIS A 106 -1.73 -22.37 8.82
CA HIS A 106 -2.91 -21.57 9.15
C HIS A 106 -3.71 -21.23 7.90
N TYR A 107 -5.01 -21.09 8.13
CA TYR A 107 -5.94 -20.43 7.24
C TYR A 107 -6.51 -19.21 7.94
N CYS A 108 -7.03 -18.27 7.17
CA CYS A 108 -7.74 -17.12 7.70
C CYS A 108 -9.00 -16.81 6.91
N HIS A 109 -9.87 -16.04 7.54
CA HIS A 109 -11.07 -15.48 6.95
C HIS A 109 -10.99 -13.96 7.08
N ILE A 110 -11.18 -13.26 5.96
CA ILE A 110 -11.15 -11.80 5.92
C ILE A 110 -12.60 -11.32 5.82
N THR A 111 -12.97 -10.35 6.65
CA THR A 111 -14.26 -9.67 6.59
C THR A 111 -14.01 -8.17 6.46
N ILE A 112 -14.58 -7.55 5.44
CA ILE A 112 -14.54 -6.11 5.21
C ILE A 112 -15.98 -5.60 5.11
N GLN A 113 -16.30 -4.56 5.86
CA GLN A 113 -17.57 -3.85 5.81
C GLN A 113 -17.32 -2.41 5.35
N VAL A 114 -18.03 -2.01 4.30
CA VAL A 114 -18.02 -0.65 3.77
C VAL A 114 -19.32 0.06 4.12
N THR A 115 -19.23 1.37 4.35
CA THR A 115 -20.38 2.24 4.65
C THR A 115 -20.29 3.51 3.81
N SER A 116 -21.44 4.11 3.51
CA SER A 116 -21.53 5.46 2.92
C SER A 116 -21.41 6.58 3.96
N GLU A 117 -21.52 6.24 5.26
CA GLU A 117 -21.40 7.23 6.34
C GLU A 117 -19.93 7.58 6.55
N GLU A 118 -19.62 8.87 6.47
CA GLU A 118 -18.28 9.34 6.81
C GLU A 118 -18.00 9.05 8.29
N GLN A 119 -16.92 8.32 8.57
CA GLN A 119 -16.51 8.14 9.95
C GLN A 119 -15.98 9.46 10.47
N ALA A 120 -16.75 10.12 11.34
CA ALA A 120 -16.26 11.26 12.10
C ALA A 120 -15.00 10.83 12.87
N LYS A 121 -13.86 11.44 12.55
CA LYS A 121 -12.64 11.33 13.36
C LYS A 121 -13.03 11.56 14.80
N SER A 122 -12.71 10.61 15.68
CA SER A 122 -13.08 10.70 17.09
C SER A 122 -12.56 12.01 17.69
N GLU A 123 -13.29 12.63 18.63
CA GLU A 123 -12.90 13.91 19.23
C GLU A 123 -11.45 13.95 19.75
N LYS A 124 -10.89 12.79 20.11
CA LYS A 124 -9.50 12.65 20.54
C LYS A 124 -8.49 12.96 19.42
N GLU A 125 -8.81 12.62 18.17
CA GLU A 125 -7.96 12.91 17.01
C GLU A 125 -8.03 14.38 16.60
N LEU A 126 -9.22 14.99 16.63
CA LEU A 126 -9.40 16.42 16.41
C LEU A 126 -8.68 17.26 17.49
N LYS A 127 -8.75 16.82 18.76
CA LYS A 127 -8.00 17.44 19.88
C LYS A 127 -6.48 17.22 19.75
N ALA A 128 -6.04 16.08 19.19
CA ALA A 128 -4.62 15.80 18.94
C ALA A 128 -4.05 16.57 17.73
N GLU A 129 -4.81 16.74 16.65
CA GLU A 129 -4.45 17.61 15.51
C GLU A 129 -4.39 19.07 15.94
N ALA A 130 -5.37 19.55 16.73
CA ALA A 130 -5.34 20.90 17.31
C ALA A 130 -4.16 21.09 18.28
N GLY A 131 -3.83 20.08 19.09
CA GLY A 131 -2.66 20.10 19.97
C GLY A 131 -1.33 20.13 19.21
N ARG A 132 -1.23 19.38 18.10
CA ARG A 132 -0.05 19.40 17.21
C ARG A 132 0.10 20.72 16.46
N ALA A 133 -1.00 21.33 16.00
CA ALA A 133 -1.00 22.64 15.38
C ALA A 133 -0.50 23.74 16.34
N LYS A 134 -1.03 23.79 17.57
CA LYS A 134 -0.58 24.73 18.61
C LYS A 134 0.89 24.57 18.98
N ARG A 135 1.39 23.32 19.00
CA ARG A 135 2.80 23.02 19.31
C ARG A 135 3.75 23.35 18.15
N ALA A 136 3.26 23.32 16.91
CA ALA A 136 4.01 23.76 15.73
C ALA A 136 4.10 25.29 15.62
N GLU A 137 3.05 26.01 16.02
CA GLU A 137 3.08 27.47 16.17
C GLU A 137 4.02 27.93 17.30
N ALA A 138 3.98 27.27 18.46
CA ALA A 138 4.90 27.58 19.57
C ALA A 138 6.38 27.39 19.19
N LYS A 139 6.71 26.36 18.39
CA LYS A 139 8.07 26.15 17.88
C LYS A 139 8.53 27.15 16.82
N LYS A 140 7.61 27.81 16.12
CA LYS A 140 7.94 28.93 15.23
C LYS A 140 8.19 30.25 16.00
N ALA A 141 7.68 30.37 17.23
CA ALA A 141 7.89 31.54 18.08
C ALA A 141 9.20 31.50 18.89
N GLU A 142 9.78 30.32 19.17
CA GLU A 142 11.03 30.17 19.94
C GLU A 142 12.32 30.15 19.09
N GLY A 143 12.21 30.41 17.77
CA GLY A 143 13.35 30.51 16.86
C GLY A 143 14.05 31.87 16.90
N GLY A 144 14.52 32.31 18.07
CA GLY A 144 15.26 33.57 18.24
C GLY A 144 16.17 33.54 19.46
N GLU A 145 17.48 33.67 19.22
CA GLU A 145 18.60 33.85 20.16
C GLU A 145 18.97 32.69 21.12
N LYS A 146 19.98 31.91 20.71
CA LYS A 146 20.88 31.22 21.66
C LYS A 146 22.11 32.10 21.91
N LYS A 147 22.16 32.77 23.08
CA LYS A 147 23.39 33.31 23.66
C LYS A 147 24.18 32.17 24.32
N THR A 148 25.48 32.12 24.03
CA THR A 148 26.50 31.27 24.64
C THR A 148 26.84 31.75 26.06
N PRO A 149 27.28 30.84 26.96
CA PRO A 149 28.20 31.26 28.02
C PRO A 149 29.52 30.47 27.97
N THR A 150 30.60 31.24 27.81
CA THR A 150 31.94 30.98 28.34
C THR A 150 31.94 31.44 29.83
N LYS A 151 32.75 31.04 30.81
CA LYS A 151 34.08 30.40 30.91
C LYS A 151 34.37 30.03 32.39
N LYS A 152 35.38 29.15 32.58
CA LYS A 152 36.24 28.87 33.77
C LYS A 152 35.73 27.77 34.73
N ALA A 153 36.50 26.74 35.11
CA ALA A 153 37.96 26.53 35.08
C ALA A 153 38.35 25.04 34.95
N ALA A 154 39.43 24.76 34.22
CA ALA A 154 40.12 23.47 34.07
C ALA A 154 41.22 23.31 35.15
N PRO A 155 42.21 22.38 35.08
CA PRO A 155 42.37 21.11 34.33
C PRO A 155 42.95 19.95 35.20
N LYS A 156 42.94 18.70 34.69
CA LYS A 156 44.04 17.74 34.91
C LYS A 156 44.05 16.66 33.80
N LYS A 157 45.08 16.79 32.94
CA LYS A 157 45.92 15.81 32.22
C LYS A 157 45.37 14.40 31.95
N ALA A 158 45.72 13.68 30.89
CA ALA A 158 46.37 13.91 29.59
C ALA A 158 46.51 12.48 28.99
N LYS A 159 46.02 12.25 27.76
CA LYS A 159 46.75 11.54 26.71
C LYS A 159 45.96 11.61 25.41
N ALA A 160 46.44 12.47 24.51
CA ALA A 160 46.26 12.34 23.08
C ALA A 160 47.54 11.67 22.56
N GLU A 161 47.37 10.80 21.57
CA GLU A 161 48.45 10.37 20.69
C GLU A 161 47.87 10.45 19.27
N GLU A 162 48.18 11.56 18.60
CA GLU A 162 48.14 11.71 17.14
C GLU A 162 49.54 11.34 16.62
N VAL A 163 49.61 10.61 15.51
CA VAL A 163 50.75 10.63 14.60
C VAL A 163 50.21 10.62 13.17
N GLU A 164 50.42 11.71 12.45
CA GLU A 164 50.18 11.84 11.01
C GLU A 164 51.51 11.80 10.22
N THR A 165 51.59 10.89 9.24
CA THR A 165 52.23 10.97 7.89
C THR A 165 53.78 11.03 7.79
N PRO A 166 54.46 10.81 6.62
CA PRO A 166 53.99 10.64 5.21
C PRO A 166 54.75 9.61 4.29
N THR A 167 54.37 9.56 2.99
CA THR A 167 55.07 9.06 1.75
C THR A 167 55.00 7.54 1.44
N VAL A 168 54.61 7.04 0.26
CA VAL A 168 55.04 7.22 -1.16
C VAL A 168 53.85 6.86 -2.10
N ALA A 169 53.32 7.75 -2.96
CA ALA A 169 53.59 8.02 -4.39
C ALA A 169 53.43 6.84 -5.39
N VAL A 170 52.71 7.11 -6.52
CA VAL A 170 52.69 6.55 -7.91
C VAL A 170 51.23 6.61 -8.45
N GLU A 171 50.81 7.73 -9.06
CA GLU A 171 50.65 8.00 -10.52
C GLU A 171 49.58 7.11 -11.21
N THR A 172 48.35 7.59 -11.52
CA THR A 172 47.88 8.40 -12.68
C THR A 172 48.31 7.95 -14.07
N THR A 173 47.36 7.40 -14.84
CA THR A 173 47.23 7.60 -16.30
C THR A 173 45.74 7.53 -16.71
N GLU A 174 45.20 8.65 -17.20
CA GLU A 174 43.96 8.74 -17.99
C GLU A 174 44.24 8.40 -19.48
N PRO A 175 43.35 8.70 -20.45
CA PRO A 175 42.19 7.94 -20.90
C PRO A 175 42.32 7.53 -22.39
N ASN A 176 41.38 6.73 -22.93
CA ASN A 176 41.26 6.60 -24.39
C ASN A 176 39.80 6.63 -24.87
N VAL A 177 39.61 7.35 -25.97
CA VAL A 177 38.36 7.75 -26.65
C VAL A 177 38.20 6.91 -27.93
N ALA A 178 36.97 6.90 -28.46
CA ALA A 178 36.47 6.36 -29.74
C ALA A 178 35.90 4.92 -29.61
N ASP A 179 34.66 4.63 -30.00
CA ASP A 179 34.11 4.86 -31.34
C ASP A 179 32.64 5.33 -31.37
N ALA A 180 32.25 5.77 -32.57
CA ALA A 180 31.17 6.70 -32.89
C ALA A 180 29.93 6.06 -33.56
N LYS A 181 28.87 6.90 -33.68
CA LYS A 181 27.72 6.88 -34.62
C LYS A 181 26.57 5.91 -34.25
N ASN A 182 25.30 6.30 -34.19
CA ASN A 182 24.57 7.15 -35.14
C ASN A 182 23.28 7.75 -34.53
N VAL A 183 23.03 9.06 -34.76
CA VAL A 183 21.75 9.77 -34.59
C VAL A 183 21.62 10.75 -35.77
N GLU A 184 20.71 10.48 -36.70
CA GLU A 184 20.14 11.41 -37.71
C GLU A 184 18.71 10.87 -37.98
N THR A 185 17.61 11.45 -37.52
CA THR A 185 16.82 12.62 -37.98
C THR A 185 16.33 12.64 -39.44
N GLN A 186 15.01 12.82 -39.58
CA GLN A 186 14.19 13.31 -40.72
C GLN A 186 13.79 12.22 -41.74
N THR A 187 12.51 12.01 -42.07
CA THR A 187 11.63 12.93 -42.83
C THR A 187 10.13 12.80 -42.51
N THR A 188 9.42 13.90 -42.73
CA THR A 188 7.97 14.18 -42.66
C THR A 188 7.20 13.79 -43.95
N GLU A 189 5.87 13.87 -43.87
CA GLU A 189 4.84 13.89 -44.96
C GLU A 189 4.42 12.52 -45.53
N ALA A 190 3.14 12.19 -45.78
CA ALA A 190 1.84 12.84 -45.58
C ALA A 190 0.70 11.80 -45.77
N LEU A 191 -0.38 11.99 -44.99
CA LEU A 191 -1.82 11.98 -45.34
C LEU A 191 -2.48 10.79 -46.08
N ASN A 192 -3.58 10.33 -45.44
CA ASN A 192 -4.91 9.98 -46.00
C ASN A 192 -5.00 8.78 -46.96
N GLU A 193 -5.94 7.84 -46.88
CA GLU A 193 -7.38 7.85 -46.60
C GLU A 193 -7.78 6.35 -46.68
N THR A 194 -8.63 5.69 -45.89
CA THR A 194 -10.12 5.71 -45.87
C THR A 194 -10.57 4.42 -45.15
N LYS A 195 -11.31 4.55 -44.03
CA LYS A 195 -12.73 4.22 -43.80
C LYS A 195 -13.08 2.83 -43.19
N PRO A 196 -14.14 2.76 -42.37
CA PRO A 196 -14.43 1.67 -41.43
C PRO A 196 -15.50 0.70 -41.94
N ALA A 197 -15.61 -0.48 -41.33
CA ALA A 197 -16.73 -1.40 -41.51
C ALA A 197 -17.18 -1.97 -40.15
N ASP A 198 -18.03 -1.20 -39.46
CA ASP A 198 -19.03 -1.71 -38.53
C ASP A 198 -20.28 -2.03 -39.35
N GLU A 199 -20.55 -3.32 -39.61
CA GLU A 199 -21.84 -3.81 -40.13
C GLU A 199 -21.88 -5.35 -40.04
N LYS A 200 -22.00 -5.89 -38.82
CA LYS A 200 -22.35 -7.31 -38.57
C LYS A 200 -23.26 -7.48 -37.34
N GLN A 201 -24.18 -6.54 -37.16
CA GLN A 201 -25.20 -6.60 -36.11
C GLN A 201 -26.58 -6.22 -36.66
N GLN A 202 -26.99 -6.79 -37.79
CA GLN A 202 -28.40 -6.71 -38.23
C GLN A 202 -28.97 -8.05 -38.76
N ASP A 203 -28.14 -9.06 -39.05
CA ASP A 203 -28.64 -10.33 -39.63
C ASP A 203 -29.08 -11.39 -38.59
N THR A 204 -29.01 -11.13 -37.29
CA THR A 204 -29.44 -12.09 -36.25
C THR A 204 -30.89 -11.91 -35.80
N ASN A 205 -31.59 -10.87 -36.29
CA ASN A 205 -32.96 -10.57 -35.87
C ASN A 205 -34.04 -10.92 -36.91
N GLU A 206 -33.68 -11.37 -38.12
CA GLU A 206 -34.66 -11.84 -39.13
C GLU A 206 -34.87 -13.38 -39.14
N GLU A 207 -34.08 -14.15 -38.37
CA GLU A 207 -34.23 -15.62 -38.28
C GLU A 207 -35.13 -16.10 -37.13
N LEU A 208 -35.67 -15.19 -36.30
CA LEU A 208 -36.59 -15.51 -35.19
C LEU A 208 -38.07 -15.17 -35.47
N GLU A 209 -38.42 -14.65 -36.65
CA GLU A 209 -39.82 -14.38 -37.06
C GLU A 209 -40.33 -15.32 -38.17
N ARG A 210 -39.63 -16.41 -38.48
CA ARG A 210 -40.06 -17.43 -39.47
C ARG A 210 -40.13 -18.87 -38.95
N GLN A 211 -40.25 -19.08 -37.64
CA GLN A 211 -40.56 -20.39 -37.04
C GLN A 211 -41.68 -20.29 -36.01
#